data_AF-A0A7K0N653-F1
#
_entry.id   AF-A0A7K0N653-F1
#
_cell.length_a   1.000
_cell.length_b   1.000
_cell.length_c   1.000
_cell.angle_alpha   90.00
_cell.angle_beta   90.00
_cell.angle_gamma   90.00
#
_symmetry.space_group_name_H-M   'P 1'
#
loop_
_entity.id
_entity.type
_entity.pdbx_description
1 polymer ?
#
loop_
_entity_poly.entity_id
_entity_poly.type
_entity_poly.pdbx_seq_one_letter_code
_entity_poly.pdbx_strand_id
1 'polypeptide(L)' 'VINCVRIDDMTFSAPIGFMKIDVEKHEMEALEGALETVRRDRPVIIMEDQVHARDLLEPLGYRCRRIALVDFLCLPA' A
#
# COMPACT_ATOMS: atom_id res chain seq x y z
N VAL A 1 -11.87 12.85 18.15
CA VAL A 1 -12.34 12.31 16.86
C VAL A 1 -11.26 12.58 15.85
N ILE A 2 -10.77 11.56 15.15
CA ILE A 2 -9.79 11.70 14.07
C ILE A 2 -10.57 11.55 12.76
N ASN A 3 -10.33 12.44 11.80
CA ASN A 3 -10.90 12.32 10.47
C ASN A 3 -10.00 11.42 9.63
N CYS A 4 -10.58 10.37 9.06
CA CYS A 4 -9.90 9.46 8.13
C CYS A 4 -10.43 9.69 6.72
N VAL A 5 -9.56 9.57 5.72
CA VAL A 5 -9.91 9.65 4.30
C VAL A 5 -9.30 8.45 3.57
N ARG A 6 -9.96 7.99 2.51
CA ARG A 6 -9.36 7.00 1.61
C ARG A 6 -8.37 7.69 0.68
N ILE A 7 -7.26 7.02 0.39
CA ILE A 7 -6.30 7.49 -0.61
C ILE A 7 -6.97 7.55 -2.00
N ASP A 8 -7.91 6.63 -2.27
CA ASP A 8 -8.69 6.61 -3.51
C ASP A 8 -9.60 7.83 -3.70
N ASP A 9 -9.98 8.51 -2.61
CA ASP A 9 -10.80 9.74 -2.67
C ASP A 9 -9.93 11.01 -2.87
N MET A 10 -8.60 10.86 -2.89
CA MET A 10 -7.67 11.96 -3.08
C MET A 10 -7.34 12.18 -4.56
N THR A 11 -7.18 13.45 -4.95
CA THR A 11 -6.70 13.81 -6.29
C THR A 11 -5.21 14.10 -6.25
N PHE A 12 -4.45 13.42 -7.11
CA PHE A 12 -3.02 13.67 -7.30
C PHE A 12 -2.77 14.26 -8.69
N SER A 13 -1.80 15.16 -8.82
CA SER A 13 -1.46 15.81 -10.10
C SER A 13 -0.73 14.89 -11.07
N ALA A 14 -0.27 13.72 -10.62
CA ALA A 14 0.44 12.72 -11.40
C ALA A 14 0.21 11.32 -10.80
N PRO A 15 0.44 10.24 -11.58
CA PRO A 15 0.39 8.88 -11.05
C PRO A 15 1.38 8.66 -9.89
N ILE A 16 0.95 7.94 -8.87
CA ILE A 16 1.78 7.62 -7.71
C ILE A 16 2.80 6.53 -8.06
N GLY A 17 4.08 6.89 -8.05
CA GLY A 17 5.18 5.92 -8.30
C GLY A 17 5.67 5.17 -7.06
N PHE A 18 5.39 5.68 -5.86
CA PHE A 18 5.87 5.12 -4.60
C PHE A 18 4.92 5.42 -3.45
N MET A 19 4.74 4.46 -2.55
CA MET A 19 3.89 4.56 -1.35
C MET A 19 4.58 3.91 -0.16
N LYS A 20 4.76 4.65 0.94
CA LYS A 20 5.10 4.09 2.25
C LYS A 20 3.85 4.09 3.13
N ILE A 21 3.48 2.93 3.69
CA ILE A 21 2.33 2.76 4.59
C ILE A 21 2.86 2.37 5.97
N ASP A 22 2.73 3.29 6.92
CA ASP A 22 3.26 3.21 8.29
C ASP A 22 2.34 4.09 9.15
N VAL A 23 1.28 3.49 9.70
CA VAL A 23 0.11 4.20 10.26
C VAL A 23 -0.34 3.59 11.59
N GLU A 24 0.62 3.16 12.41
CA GLU A 24 0.41 2.71 13.80
C GLU A 24 -0.68 1.62 13.92
N LYS A 25 -0.53 0.52 13.16
CA LYS A 25 -1.42 -0.68 13.14
C LYS A 25 -2.68 -0.55 12.28
N HIS A 26 -2.78 0.46 11.42
CA HIS A 26 -3.88 0.65 10.48
C HIS A 26 -3.45 0.48 9.01
N GLU A 27 -2.35 -0.25 8.77
CA GLU A 27 -1.72 -0.37 7.45
C GLU A 27 -2.65 -1.03 6.45
N MET A 28 -3.49 -1.97 6.91
CA MET A 28 -4.45 -2.66 6.07
C MET A 28 -5.61 -1.75 5.66
N GLU A 29 -6.17 -0.97 6.58
CA GLU A 29 -7.23 0.00 6.25
C GLU A 29 -6.71 1.08 5.31
N ALA A 30 -5.46 1.51 5.48
CA ALA A 30 -4.80 2.44 4.56
C ALA A 30 -4.60 1.81 3.17
N LEU A 31 -4.15 0.55 3.10
CA LEU A 31 -3.96 -0.18 1.86
C LEU A 31 -5.28 -0.45 1.13
N GLU A 32 -6.33 -0.86 1.85
CA GLU A 32 -7.69 -1.06 1.33
C GLU A 32 -8.27 0.24 0.78
N GLY A 33 -8.05 1.35 1.50
CA GLY A 33 -8.41 2.70 1.07
C GLY A 33 -7.63 3.21 -0.13
N ALA A 34 -6.62 2.48 -0.62
CA ALA A 34 -5.77 2.84 -1.75
C ALA A 34 -5.87 1.85 -2.93
N LEU A 35 -6.76 0.85 -2.88
CA LEU A 35 -6.77 -0.24 -3.85
C LEU A 35 -6.96 0.22 -5.30
N GLU A 36 -7.80 1.23 -5.56
CA GLU A 36 -7.96 1.75 -6.93
C GLU A 36 -6.70 2.47 -7.40
N THR A 37 -6.07 3.24 -6.50
CA THR A 37 -4.78 3.90 -6.75
C THR A 37 -3.68 2.88 -7.03
N VAL A 38 -3.60 1.79 -6.25
CA VAL A 38 -2.63 0.71 -6.43
C VAL A 38 -2.83 0.01 -7.78
N ARG A 39 -4.07 -0.27 -8.18
CA ARG A 39 -4.37 -0.89 -9.48
C ARG A 39 -4.03 0.03 -10.65
N ARG A 40 -4.37 1.32 -10.55
CA ARG A 40 -4.18 2.33 -11.60
C ARG A 40 -2.72 2.71 -11.80
N ASP A 41 -2.04 3.08 -10.71
CA ASP A 41 -0.72 3.72 -10.78
C ASP A 41 0.44 2.73 -10.60
N ARG A 42 0.15 1.54 -10.07
CA ARG A 42 1.13 0.49 -9.78
C ARG A 42 2.38 0.98 -9.03
N PRO A 43 2.24 1.69 -7.88
CA PRO A 43 3.37 2.19 -7.12
C PRO A 43 4.25 1.06 -6.59
N VAL A 44 5.53 1.37 -6.33
CA VAL A 44 6.34 0.58 -5.39
C VAL A 44 5.83 0.85 -3.97
N ILE A 45 5.61 -0.20 -3.18
CA ILE A 45 5.02 -0.08 -1.84
C ILE A 45 6.00 -0.56 -0.76
N ILE A 46 6.17 0.20 0.32
CA ILE A 46 6.82 -0.25 1.56
C ILE A 46 5.81 -0.23 2.70
N MET A 47 5.72 -1.29 3.50
CA MET A 47 4.82 -1.34 4.65
C MET A 47 5.27 -2.24 5.81
N GLU A 48 4.73 -1.99 7.01
CA GLU A 48 5.10 -2.69 8.26
C GLU A 48 4.41 -4.06 8.45
N ASP A 49 3.17 -4.27 7.98
CA ASP A 49 2.47 -5.56 8.14
C ASP A 49 2.66 -6.47 6.91
N GLN A 50 3.24 -7.66 7.12
CA GLN A 50 3.54 -8.62 6.07
C GLN A 50 2.32 -9.41 5.60
N VAL A 51 1.53 -9.92 6.55
CA VAL A 51 0.76 -11.16 6.30
C VAL A 51 -0.41 -10.84 5.40
N HIS A 52 -1.21 -9.85 5.78
CA HIS A 52 -2.42 -9.48 5.05
C HIS A 52 -2.13 -8.64 3.79
N ALA A 53 -1.01 -7.92 3.78
CA ALA A 53 -0.56 -7.15 2.63
C ALA A 53 -0.32 -8.01 1.39
N ARG A 54 0.31 -9.17 1.58
CA ARG A 54 0.59 -10.12 0.50
C ARG A 54 -0.68 -10.67 -0.10
N ASP A 55 -1.63 -11.06 0.74
CA ASP A 55 -2.92 -11.60 0.32
C ASP A 55 -3.69 -10.62 -0.57
N LEU A 56 -3.53 -9.31 -0.32
CA LEU A 56 -4.16 -8.26 -1.12
C LEU A 56 -3.36 -7.92 -2.40
N LEU A 57 -2.02 -7.85 -2.31
CA LEU A 57 -1.16 -7.34 -3.38
C LEU A 57 -0.71 -8.42 -4.37
N GLU A 58 -0.44 -9.64 -3.94
CA GLU A 58 0.00 -10.73 -4.82
C GLU A 58 -1.03 -11.02 -5.94
N PRO A 59 -2.35 -11.09 -5.68
CA PRO A 59 -3.36 -11.22 -6.74
C PRO A 59 -3.40 -10.05 -7.73
N LEU A 60 -2.92 -8.86 -7.32
CA LEU A 60 -2.79 -7.69 -8.18
C LEU A 60 -1.48 -7.67 -8.98
N GLY A 61 -0.71 -8.76 -8.92
CA GLY A 61 0.56 -8.91 -9.63
C GLY A 61 1.72 -8.20 -8.93
N TYR A 62 1.75 -8.19 -7.60
CA TYR A 62 2.91 -7.70 -6.85
C TYR A 62 3.78 -8.85 -6.33
N ARG A 63 5.06 -8.57 -6.14
CA ARG A 63 6.02 -9.42 -5.44
C ARG A 63 6.48 -8.72 -4.18
N CYS A 64 6.17 -9.29 -3.03
CA CYS A 64 6.52 -8.74 -1.73
C CYS A 64 7.68 -9.49 -1.07
N ARG A 65 8.67 -8.76 -0.55
CA ARG A 65 9.81 -9.32 0.20
C ARG A 65 10.10 -8.49 1.44
N ARG A 66 10.55 -9.16 2.51
CA ARG A 66 11.01 -8.47 3.72
C ARG A 66 12.29 -7.69 3.43
N ILE A 67 12.38 -6.45 3.93
CA ILE A 67 13.58 -5.61 3.81
C ILE A 67 14.13 -5.13 5.16
N ALA A 68 13.33 -5.15 6.23
CA ALA A 68 13.78 -4.85 7.59
C ALA A 68 13.09 -5.76 8.62
N LEU A 69 13.27 -5.49 9.92
CA LEU A 69 12.64 -6.24 11.00
C LEU A 69 11.11 -6.25 10.86
N VAL A 70 10.57 -5.08 10.51
CA VAL A 70 9.13 -4.85 10.35
C VAL A 70 8.76 -4.45 8.92
N ASP A 71 9.67 -3.88 8.11
CA ASP A 71 9.31 -3.42 6.76
C ASP A 71 9.37 -4.49 5.66
N PHE A 72 8.42 -4.40 4.73
CA PHE A 72 8.31 -5.18 3.50
C PHE A 72 8.27 -4.28 2.28
N LEU A 73 8.96 -4.68 1.23
CA LEU A 73 8.94 -4.05 -0.09
C LEU A 73 8.08 -4.89 -1.03
N CYS A 74 7.05 -4.28 -1.60
CA CYS A 74 6.20 -4.85 -2.64
C CYS A 74 6.44 -4.13 -3.97
N LEU A 75 6.87 -4.88 -4.98
CA LEU A 75 7.15 -4.39 -6.33
C LEU A 75 6.07 -4.90 -7.28
N PRO A 76 5.53 -4.06 -8.19
CA PRO A 76 4.71 -4.56 -9.29
C PRO A 76 5.56 -5.50 -10.15
N ALA A 77 5.01 -6.67 -10.50
CA ALA A 77 5.63 -7.68 -11.35
C ALA A 77 5.57 -7.30 -12.83
#